data_AF-A0A6M0FXN2-F1
#
_entry.id   AF-A0A6M0FXN2-F1
#
_cell.length_a   1.000
_cell.length_b   1.000
_cell.length_c   1.000
_cell.angle_alpha   90.00
_cell.angle_beta   90.00
_cell.angle_gamma   90.00
#
_symmetry.space_group_name_H-M   'P 1'
#
loop_
_entity.id
_entity.type
_entity.pdbx_description
1 polymer ?
#
loop_
_entity_poly.entity_id
_entity_poly.type
_entity_poly.pdbx_seq_one_letter_code
_entity_poly.pdbx_strand_id
1 'polypeptide(L)'
;MANLPHFVQYQGSKRNSAKYILQVLPNKINRLVEPFAGTAAISIAIAANQISRDFWLNDLNQPLIELLELVIEKPNQIADFYSDIWNEQHSNSIEHYFEVRTRFNKTKDPKLFLYLLARCVKGSVRYNSEGLFNQSPDKRRKGTRPETMRKNLEGVSNLLKGKCRFTHLDYREVLDQVQNRDLVYLDPPYQGVCGHRDSRYLAGISFDDLVLAIEQLNQNGIAFAISYDGKLGNKTFGKVLPSSLKLKRIEIELGRSSQATLLGREETTVESLYLSPNLSRSLTSYEMKQLSYIGSQTKQLTLF
;
A
#
# COMPACT_ATOMS: atom_id res chain seq x y z
N MET A 1 -6.90 -10.68 -15.50
CA MET A 1 -7.00 -9.25 -15.14
C MET A 1 -5.89 -8.51 -15.85
N ALA A 2 -6.20 -7.40 -16.53
CA ALA A 2 -5.16 -6.50 -17.05
C ALA A 2 -4.22 -6.09 -15.91
N ASN A 3 -2.95 -5.88 -16.22
CA ASN A 3 -1.98 -5.47 -15.22
C ASN A 3 -2.30 -4.01 -14.82
N LEU A 4 -2.86 -3.81 -13.62
CA LEU A 4 -3.25 -2.47 -13.15
C LEU A 4 -2.03 -1.53 -13.13
N PRO A 5 -2.21 -0.24 -13.46
CA PRO A 5 -1.12 0.71 -13.49
C PRO A 5 -0.63 1.00 -12.07
N HIS A 6 0.69 1.03 -11.89
CA HIS A 6 1.34 1.50 -10.66
C HIS A 6 2.59 2.28 -11.05
N PHE A 7 2.79 3.45 -10.45
CA PHE A 7 3.85 4.37 -10.84
C PHE A 7 5.24 3.96 -10.32
N VAL A 8 5.31 3.33 -9.13
CA VAL A 8 6.58 2.80 -8.58
C VAL A 8 6.39 1.47 -7.88
N GLN A 9 7.49 0.75 -7.68
CA GLN A 9 7.57 -0.29 -6.66
C GLN A 9 7.61 0.36 -5.29
N TYR A 10 6.80 -0.15 -4.36
CA TYR A 10 6.79 0.29 -2.97
C TYR A 10 6.69 -0.91 -2.04
N GLN A 11 7.55 -0.95 -1.03
CA GLN A 11 7.52 -2.02 -0.04
C GLN A 11 6.18 -2.03 0.72
N GLY A 12 5.56 -3.20 0.85
CA GLY A 12 4.25 -3.36 1.50
C GLY A 12 3.07 -3.15 0.56
N SER A 13 3.29 -2.73 -0.69
CA SER A 13 2.22 -2.51 -1.67
C SER A 13 1.32 -3.73 -1.84
N LYS A 14 0.01 -3.50 -1.72
CA LYS A 14 -1.04 -4.53 -1.85
C LYS A 14 -1.42 -4.86 -3.29
N ARG A 15 -0.60 -4.48 -4.29
CA ARG A 15 -0.85 -4.78 -5.71
C ARG A 15 -1.20 -6.25 -5.97
N ASN A 16 -0.49 -7.18 -5.32
CA ASN A 16 -0.69 -8.62 -5.54
C ASN A 16 -1.90 -9.19 -4.77
N SER A 17 -2.18 -8.65 -3.58
CA SER A 17 -3.32 -9.05 -2.72
C SER A 17 -4.63 -8.36 -3.10
N ALA A 18 -4.59 -7.23 -3.82
CA ALA A 18 -5.75 -6.41 -4.14
C ALA A 18 -6.88 -7.21 -4.77
N LYS A 19 -6.57 -8.09 -5.74
CA LYS A 19 -7.57 -8.94 -6.40
C LYS A 19 -8.32 -9.87 -5.45
N TYR A 20 -7.70 -10.29 -4.35
CA TYR A 20 -8.31 -11.14 -3.33
C TYR A 20 -9.08 -10.31 -2.31
N ILE A 21 -8.53 -9.16 -1.91
CA ILE A 21 -9.21 -8.20 -1.03
C ILE A 21 -10.54 -7.76 -1.68
N LEU A 22 -10.54 -7.44 -2.97
CA LEU A 22 -11.75 -7.03 -3.69
C LEU A 22 -12.87 -8.09 -3.69
N GLN A 23 -12.55 -9.39 -3.54
CA GLN A 23 -13.57 -10.46 -3.50
C GLN A 23 -14.42 -10.43 -2.23
N VAL A 24 -13.94 -9.77 -1.17
CA VAL A 24 -14.65 -9.69 0.11
C VAL A 24 -15.21 -8.30 0.40
N LEU A 25 -15.05 -7.36 -0.54
CA LEU A 25 -15.63 -6.04 -0.45
C LEU A 25 -16.99 -6.00 -1.16
N PRO A 26 -17.91 -5.10 -0.75
CA PRO A 26 -19.14 -4.87 -1.48
C PRO A 26 -18.87 -4.43 -2.92
N ASN A 27 -19.77 -4.81 -3.84
CA ASN A 27 -19.69 -4.42 -5.25
C ASN A 27 -19.79 -2.90 -5.48
N LYS A 28 -20.33 -2.16 -4.49
CA LYS A 28 -20.42 -0.70 -4.47
C LYS A 28 -20.19 -0.20 -3.05
N ILE A 29 -19.40 0.86 -2.94
CA ILE A 29 -19.18 1.60 -1.70
C ILE A 29 -19.28 3.09 -2.00
N ASN A 30 -19.61 3.90 -0.99
CA ASN A 30 -19.76 5.35 -1.18
C ASN A 30 -18.40 6.02 -1.33
N ARG A 31 -17.51 5.78 -0.36
CA ARG A 31 -16.15 6.30 -0.32
C ARG A 31 -15.23 5.27 0.30
N LEU A 32 -14.04 5.13 -0.26
CA LEU A 32 -12.96 4.36 0.35
C LEU A 32 -12.08 5.32 1.16
N VAL A 33 -11.78 4.97 2.41
CA VAL A 33 -10.80 5.69 3.24
C VAL A 33 -9.60 4.78 3.49
N GLU A 34 -8.41 5.22 3.10
CA GLU A 34 -7.14 4.52 3.34
C GLU A 34 -6.25 5.37 4.28
N PRO A 35 -6.27 5.13 5.62
CA PRO A 35 -5.41 5.84 6.57
C PRO A 35 -3.91 5.62 6.34
N PHE A 36 -3.56 4.50 5.69
CA PHE A 36 -2.21 4.06 5.34
C PHE A 36 -2.14 3.74 3.84
N ALA A 37 -2.41 4.72 2.99
CA ALA A 37 -2.57 4.53 1.56
C ALA A 37 -1.30 4.00 0.87
N GLY A 38 -0.11 4.35 1.35
CA GLY A 38 1.13 4.00 0.68
C GLY A 38 1.16 4.53 -0.76
N THR A 39 1.14 3.64 -1.77
CA THR A 39 0.99 4.02 -3.19
C THR A 39 -0.42 3.80 -3.74
N ALA A 40 -1.44 3.80 -2.88
CA ALA A 40 -2.86 3.71 -3.20
C ALA A 40 -3.26 2.46 -4.01
N ALA A 41 -2.62 1.31 -3.72
CA ALA A 41 -2.82 0.09 -4.51
C ALA A 41 -4.27 -0.44 -4.47
N ILE A 42 -4.95 -0.31 -3.32
CA ILE A 42 -6.36 -0.70 -3.19
C ILE A 42 -7.27 0.31 -3.87
N SER A 43 -7.05 1.63 -3.68
CA SER A 43 -7.80 2.64 -4.44
C SER A 43 -7.71 2.45 -5.96
N ILE A 44 -6.52 2.18 -6.51
CA ILE A 44 -6.35 1.89 -7.93
C ILE A 44 -7.20 0.68 -8.36
N ALA A 45 -7.19 -0.40 -7.57
CA ALA A 45 -7.98 -1.59 -7.87
C ALA A 45 -9.49 -1.34 -7.78
N ILE A 46 -9.95 -0.61 -6.75
CA ILE A 46 -11.36 -0.25 -6.54
C ILE A 46 -11.85 0.68 -7.66
N ALA A 47 -11.04 1.66 -8.06
CA ALA A 47 -11.36 2.56 -9.17
C ALA A 47 -11.46 1.81 -10.51
N ALA A 48 -10.51 0.91 -10.79
CA ALA A 48 -10.50 0.11 -12.03
C ALA A 48 -11.72 -0.83 -12.14
N ASN A 49 -12.23 -1.33 -11.01
CA ASN A 49 -13.46 -2.14 -10.96
C ASN A 49 -14.73 -1.31 -10.77
N GLN A 50 -14.62 0.03 -10.77
CA GLN A 50 -15.73 0.97 -10.61
C GLN A 50 -16.55 0.74 -9.33
N ILE A 51 -15.90 0.25 -8.26
CA ILE A 51 -16.54 -0.06 -6.97
C ILE A 51 -16.84 1.25 -6.21
N SER A 52 -15.94 2.24 -6.29
CA SER A 52 -16.09 3.60 -5.73
C SER A 52 -15.72 4.67 -6.75
N ARG A 53 -16.20 5.89 -6.52
CA ARG A 53 -15.76 7.12 -7.21
C ARG A 53 -15.27 8.22 -6.26
N ASP A 54 -15.19 7.92 -4.97
CA ASP A 54 -14.69 8.84 -3.94
C ASP A 54 -13.66 8.09 -3.07
N PHE A 55 -12.51 8.72 -2.88
CA PHE A 55 -11.35 8.14 -2.22
C PHE A 55 -10.72 9.17 -1.28
N TRP A 56 -10.44 8.76 -0.06
CA TRP A 56 -9.62 9.54 0.87
C TRP A 56 -8.30 8.79 1.09
N LEU A 57 -7.23 9.34 0.52
CA LEU A 57 -5.87 8.82 0.62
C LEU A 57 -5.12 9.57 1.72
N ASN A 58 -4.70 8.85 2.75
CA ASN A 58 -3.89 9.39 3.83
C ASN A 58 -2.63 8.55 4.06
N ASP A 59 -1.54 9.20 4.44
CA ASP A 59 -0.36 8.55 4.99
C ASP A 59 0.39 9.56 5.86
N LEU A 60 1.00 9.12 6.96
CA LEU A 60 1.82 9.99 7.80
C LEU A 60 3.02 10.59 7.02
N ASN A 61 3.47 9.92 5.96
CA ASN A 61 4.55 10.38 5.12
C ASN A 61 4.11 11.49 4.14
N GLN A 62 4.20 12.75 4.57
CA GLN A 62 3.80 13.92 3.76
C GLN A 62 4.37 13.92 2.32
N PRO A 63 5.69 13.74 2.07
CA PRO A 63 6.22 13.66 0.71
C PRO A 63 5.60 12.56 -0.17
N LEU A 64 5.13 11.47 0.44
CA LEU A 64 4.44 10.40 -0.31
C LEU A 64 3.05 10.83 -0.75
N ILE A 65 2.31 11.54 0.11
CA ILE A 65 0.97 12.02 -0.20
C ILE A 65 1.02 13.15 -1.23
N GLU A 66 1.94 14.09 -1.08
CA GLU A 66 2.16 15.15 -2.08
C GLU A 66 2.59 14.55 -3.43
N LEU A 67 3.40 13.49 -3.41
CA LEU A 67 3.73 12.75 -4.64
C LEU A 67 2.49 12.09 -5.24
N LEU A 68 1.67 11.39 -4.45
CA LEU A 68 0.42 10.78 -4.93
C LEU A 68 -0.51 11.82 -5.57
N GLU A 69 -0.67 12.99 -4.95
CA GLU A 69 -1.45 14.09 -5.49
C GLU A 69 -0.89 14.56 -6.85
N LEU A 70 0.43 14.76 -6.97
CA LEU A 70 1.05 15.12 -8.25
C LEU A 70 0.85 14.04 -9.32
N VAL A 71 1.01 12.76 -8.97
CA VAL A 71 0.80 11.64 -9.88
C VAL A 71 -0.64 11.62 -10.40
N ILE A 72 -1.61 11.83 -9.52
CA ILE A 72 -3.03 11.69 -9.85
C ILE A 72 -3.55 12.95 -10.58
N GLU A 73 -3.21 14.14 -10.11
CA GLU A 73 -3.80 15.38 -10.62
C GLU A 73 -2.98 16.02 -11.76
N LYS A 74 -1.65 15.88 -11.72
CA LYS A 74 -0.71 16.54 -12.66
C LYS A 74 0.30 15.55 -13.29
N PRO A 75 -0.16 14.43 -13.89
CA PRO A 75 0.71 13.34 -14.36
C PRO A 75 1.77 13.79 -15.38
N ASN A 76 1.43 14.71 -16.28
CA ASN A 76 2.37 15.21 -17.29
C ASN A 76 3.52 15.99 -16.66
N GLN A 77 3.22 16.86 -15.70
CA GLN A 77 4.22 17.67 -15.01
C GLN A 77 5.25 16.80 -14.29
N ILE A 78 4.78 15.78 -13.55
CA ILE A 78 5.67 14.87 -12.83
C ILE A 78 6.42 13.92 -13.78
N ALA A 79 5.80 13.51 -14.89
CA ALA A 79 6.46 12.68 -15.92
C ALA A 79 7.58 13.44 -16.64
N ASP A 80 7.36 14.72 -16.99
CA ASP A 80 8.36 15.58 -17.62
C ASP A 80 9.55 15.78 -16.68
N PHE A 81 9.28 16.18 -15.43
CA PHE A 81 10.32 16.33 -14.41
C PHE A 81 11.11 15.03 -14.19
N TYR A 82 10.43 13.88 -14.10
CA TYR A 82 11.10 12.59 -13.93
C TYR A 82 11.99 12.25 -15.14
N SER A 83 11.55 12.57 -16.36
CA SER A 83 12.34 12.36 -17.58
C SER A 83 13.64 13.17 -17.55
N ASP A 84 13.55 14.45 -17.17
CA ASP A 84 14.70 15.35 -17.12
C ASP A 84 15.74 14.88 -16.10
N ILE A 85 15.32 14.67 -14.84
CA ILE A 85 16.21 14.20 -13.78
C ILE A 85 16.77 12.79 -14.07
N TRP A 86 16.00 11.94 -14.76
CA TRP A 86 16.49 10.62 -15.17
C TRP A 86 17.59 10.74 -16.22
N ASN A 87 17.54 11.72 -17.12
CA ASN A 87 18.57 11.95 -18.14
C ASN A 87 19.83 12.63 -17.60
N GLU A 88 19.75 13.37 -16.50
CA GLU A 88 20.93 13.98 -15.85
C GLU A 88 21.95 12.94 -15.35
N GLN A 89 21.54 11.68 -15.13
CA GLN A 89 22.37 10.66 -14.50
C GLN A 89 23.45 10.02 -15.41
N HIS A 90 23.54 10.39 -16.70
CA HIS A 90 24.31 9.63 -17.70
C HIS A 90 25.83 9.66 -17.49
N SER A 91 26.39 10.71 -16.87
CA SER A 91 27.83 10.84 -16.59
C SER A 91 28.26 9.98 -15.39
N ASN A 92 27.63 10.17 -14.23
CA ASN A 92 27.85 9.37 -13.03
C ASN A 92 26.53 9.13 -12.31
N SER A 93 25.90 8.01 -12.64
CA SER A 93 24.57 7.74 -12.10
C SER A 93 24.57 7.58 -10.59
N ILE A 94 25.59 7.00 -9.96
CA ILE A 94 25.57 6.73 -8.50
C ILE A 94 25.69 8.04 -7.72
N GLU A 95 26.62 8.90 -8.12
CA GLU A 95 26.81 10.22 -7.53
C GLU A 95 25.55 11.07 -7.69
N HIS A 96 24.97 11.10 -8.89
CA HIS A 96 23.71 11.80 -9.15
C HIS A 96 22.57 11.33 -8.21
N TYR A 97 22.46 10.04 -7.89
CA TYR A 97 21.47 9.58 -6.89
C TYR A 97 21.71 10.19 -5.51
N PHE A 98 22.97 10.27 -5.06
CA PHE A 98 23.30 10.85 -3.75
C PHE A 98 23.08 12.37 -3.72
N GLU A 99 23.31 13.07 -4.82
CA GLU A 99 22.97 14.48 -4.99
C GLU A 99 21.46 14.70 -4.88
N VAL A 100 20.67 13.92 -5.65
CA VAL A 100 19.21 13.97 -5.59
C VAL A 100 18.69 13.62 -4.20
N ARG A 101 19.29 12.62 -3.53
CA ARG A 101 18.96 12.28 -2.13
C ARG A 101 19.25 13.43 -1.18
N THR A 102 20.38 14.11 -1.35
CA THR A 102 20.76 15.27 -0.54
C THR A 102 19.77 16.43 -0.75
N ARG A 103 19.39 16.71 -2.00
CA ARG A 103 18.36 17.70 -2.34
C ARG A 103 17.01 17.35 -1.74
N PHE A 104 16.58 16.08 -1.84
CA PHE A 104 15.33 15.61 -1.23
C PHE A 104 15.36 15.75 0.29
N ASN A 105 16.45 15.38 0.95
CA ASN A 105 16.56 15.51 2.39
C ASN A 105 16.48 16.96 2.88
N LYS A 106 16.95 17.92 2.06
CA LYS A 106 16.86 19.37 2.34
C LYS A 106 15.48 19.96 2.04
N THR A 107 14.84 19.55 0.94
CA THR A 107 13.64 20.22 0.39
C THR A 107 12.34 19.46 0.65
N LYS A 108 12.45 18.16 0.89
CA LYS A 108 11.34 17.20 0.91
C LYS A 108 10.48 17.19 -0.37
N ASP A 109 11.01 17.68 -1.50
CA ASP A 109 10.28 17.79 -2.76
C ASP A 109 9.79 16.41 -3.26
N PRO A 110 8.47 16.19 -3.39
CA PRO A 110 7.89 14.92 -3.84
C PRO A 110 8.37 14.49 -5.24
N LYS A 111 8.74 15.44 -6.12
CA LYS A 111 9.24 15.14 -7.46
C LYS A 111 10.60 14.44 -7.41
N LEU A 112 11.49 14.87 -6.50
CA LEU A 112 12.75 14.20 -6.22
C LEU A 112 12.50 12.83 -5.59
N PHE A 113 11.46 12.72 -4.75
CA PHE A 113 11.11 11.47 -4.10
C PHE A 113 10.71 10.39 -5.10
N LEU A 114 9.98 10.73 -6.17
CA LEU A 114 9.66 9.78 -7.25
C LEU A 114 10.92 9.15 -7.85
N TYR A 115 11.93 9.97 -8.15
CA TYR A 115 13.21 9.49 -8.67
C TYR A 115 13.90 8.52 -7.69
N LEU A 116 13.94 8.88 -6.41
CA LEU A 116 14.52 8.04 -5.36
C LEU A 116 13.77 6.71 -5.23
N LEU A 117 12.43 6.72 -5.19
CA LEU A 117 11.61 5.51 -5.12
C LEU A 117 11.81 4.60 -6.34
N ALA A 118 11.86 5.19 -7.53
CA ALA A 118 12.08 4.45 -8.77
C ALA A 118 13.45 3.76 -8.78
N ARG A 119 14.44 4.27 -8.01
CA ARG A 119 15.83 3.81 -8.08
C ARG A 119 16.36 3.12 -6.82
N CYS A 120 15.73 3.29 -5.66
CA CYS A 120 16.22 2.70 -4.42
C CYS A 120 16.08 1.17 -4.44
N VAL A 121 16.87 0.51 -3.59
CA VAL A 121 16.82 -0.95 -3.44
C VAL A 121 15.41 -1.38 -2.99
N LYS A 122 14.80 -2.28 -3.79
CA LYS A 122 13.49 -2.92 -3.55
C LYS A 122 12.30 -1.96 -3.38
N GLY A 123 12.41 -0.68 -3.78
CA GLY A 123 11.34 0.30 -3.52
C GLY A 123 11.06 0.48 -2.03
N SER A 124 12.07 0.28 -1.18
CA SER A 124 11.94 0.33 0.27
C SER A 124 12.33 1.71 0.79
N VAL A 125 11.37 2.39 1.43
CA VAL A 125 11.59 3.68 2.09
C VAL A 125 12.17 3.43 3.48
N ARG A 126 13.21 4.18 3.82
CA ARG A 126 13.84 4.18 5.15
C ARG A 126 14.27 5.60 5.48
N TYR A 127 13.96 6.01 6.70
CA TYR A 127 14.42 7.26 7.27
C TYR A 127 15.32 6.96 8.48
N ASN A 128 16.35 7.77 8.70
CA ASN A 128 17.14 7.72 9.93
C ASN A 128 16.35 8.38 11.10
N SER A 129 16.93 8.38 12.30
CA SER A 129 16.35 9.02 13.49
C SER A 129 16.12 10.54 13.35
N GLU A 130 16.73 11.18 12.36
CA GLU A 130 16.57 12.60 12.05
C GLU A 130 15.48 12.84 10.97
N GLY A 131 14.77 11.79 10.54
CA GLY A 131 13.76 11.89 9.48
C GLY A 131 14.34 12.09 8.07
N LEU A 132 15.64 11.80 7.87
CA LEU A 132 16.31 11.89 6.58
C LEU A 132 16.29 10.55 5.86
N PHE A 133 15.90 10.56 4.59
CA PHE A 133 15.90 9.37 3.74
C PHE A 133 17.33 8.85 3.55
N ASN A 134 17.55 7.57 3.88
CA ASN A 134 18.89 6.99 3.95
C ASN A 134 19.07 5.71 3.11
N GLN A 135 18.13 5.37 2.22
CA GLN A 135 18.25 4.18 1.39
C GLN A 135 19.30 4.35 0.27
N SER A 136 19.98 3.25 -0.07
CA SER A 136 20.97 3.18 -1.14
C SER A 136 20.33 2.96 -2.52
N PRO A 137 20.99 3.41 -3.62
CA PRO A 137 20.50 3.12 -4.97
C PRO A 137 20.65 1.63 -5.31
N ASP A 138 19.74 1.11 -6.12
CA ASP A 138 19.93 -0.19 -6.76
C ASP A 138 20.99 -0.06 -7.86
N LYS A 139 22.18 -0.63 -7.63
CA LYS A 139 23.32 -0.53 -8.55
C LYS A 139 23.09 -1.25 -9.89
N ARG A 140 22.06 -2.09 -10.00
CA ARG A 140 21.77 -2.89 -11.20
C ARG A 140 20.90 -2.15 -12.21
N ARG A 141 20.28 -1.03 -11.81
CA ARG A 141 19.30 -0.30 -12.64
C ARG A 141 19.38 1.21 -12.41
N LYS A 142 19.01 1.96 -13.44
CA LYS A 142 18.98 3.44 -13.43
C LYS A 142 17.62 4.03 -13.01
N GLY A 143 16.70 3.19 -12.54
CA GLY A 143 15.29 3.53 -12.34
C GLY A 143 14.40 3.02 -13.49
N THR A 144 13.11 3.33 -13.42
CA THR A 144 12.14 3.03 -14.50
C THR A 144 12.44 3.91 -15.72
N ARG A 145 12.37 3.37 -16.94
CA ARG A 145 12.56 4.18 -18.16
C ARG A 145 11.48 5.28 -18.25
N PRO A 146 11.81 6.51 -18.69
CA PRO A 146 10.85 7.62 -18.74
C PRO A 146 9.54 7.31 -19.46
N GLU A 147 9.58 6.58 -20.58
CA GLU A 147 8.38 6.23 -21.36
C GLU A 147 7.45 5.29 -20.58
N THR A 148 8.03 4.32 -19.86
CA THR A 148 7.27 3.42 -18.99
C THR A 148 6.72 4.16 -17.78
N MET A 149 7.51 5.06 -17.18
CA MET A 149 7.07 5.87 -16.06
C MET A 149 5.87 6.74 -16.45
N ARG A 150 5.95 7.46 -17.58
CA ARG A 150 4.85 8.28 -18.11
C ARG A 150 3.56 7.48 -18.27
N LYS A 151 3.63 6.33 -18.95
CA LYS A 151 2.46 5.45 -19.14
C LYS A 151 1.84 5.00 -17.82
N ASN A 152 2.67 4.68 -16.82
CA ASN A 152 2.18 4.27 -15.50
C ASN A 152 1.51 5.43 -14.75
N LEU A 153 2.10 6.63 -14.79
CA LEU A 153 1.56 7.84 -14.17
C LEU A 153 0.21 8.21 -14.79
N GLU A 154 0.13 8.26 -16.13
CA GLU A 154 -1.11 8.50 -16.87
C GLU A 154 -2.18 7.44 -16.55
N GLY A 155 -1.79 6.16 -16.48
CA GLY A 155 -2.71 5.08 -16.12
C GLY A 155 -3.31 5.24 -14.72
N VAL A 156 -2.52 5.65 -13.72
CA VAL A 156 -3.02 5.93 -12.36
C VAL A 156 -3.93 7.17 -12.36
N SER A 157 -3.50 8.25 -13.02
CA SER A 157 -4.28 9.49 -13.13
C SER A 157 -5.64 9.23 -13.78
N ASN A 158 -5.71 8.49 -14.89
CA ASN A 158 -6.96 8.15 -15.57
C ASN A 158 -7.99 7.45 -14.65
N LEU A 159 -7.52 6.70 -13.66
CA LEU A 159 -8.39 6.01 -12.71
C LEU A 159 -8.88 6.92 -11.58
N LEU A 160 -8.02 7.78 -11.04
CA LEU A 160 -8.25 8.47 -9.77
C LEU A 160 -8.42 9.99 -9.86
N LYS A 161 -8.08 10.62 -10.99
CA LYS A 161 -8.11 12.08 -11.15
C LYS A 161 -9.49 12.66 -10.85
N GLY A 162 -9.52 13.70 -10.02
CA GLY A 162 -10.74 14.40 -9.61
C GLY A 162 -11.64 13.59 -8.66
N LYS A 163 -11.14 12.51 -8.07
CA LYS A 163 -11.91 11.60 -7.17
C LYS A 163 -11.29 11.46 -5.78
N CYS A 164 -10.19 12.15 -5.51
CA CYS A 164 -9.37 11.93 -4.32
C CYS A 164 -9.31 13.15 -3.39
N ARG A 165 -9.45 12.90 -2.09
CA ARG A 165 -9.00 13.77 -1.00
C ARG A 165 -7.64 13.26 -0.50
N PHE A 166 -6.68 14.16 -0.35
CA PHE A 166 -5.33 13.86 0.11
C PHE A 166 -5.09 14.48 1.49
N THR A 167 -4.56 13.72 2.44
CA THR A 167 -4.16 14.24 3.76
C THR A 167 -2.90 13.53 4.26
N HIS A 168 -2.18 14.16 5.18
CA HIS A 168 -1.00 13.58 5.82
C HIS A 168 -1.11 13.63 7.35
N LEU A 169 -2.17 13.04 7.88
CA LEU A 169 -2.54 13.07 9.29
C LEU A 169 -2.15 11.76 10.00
N ASP A 170 -2.14 11.80 11.34
CA ASP A 170 -2.14 10.56 12.11
C ASP A 170 -3.40 9.76 11.77
N TYR A 171 -3.27 8.44 11.69
CA TYR A 171 -4.39 7.58 11.30
C TYR A 171 -5.60 7.73 12.24
N ARG A 172 -5.39 8.04 13.53
CA ARG A 172 -6.45 8.27 14.51
C ARG A 172 -7.33 9.45 14.10
N GLU A 173 -6.70 10.56 13.69
CA GLU A 173 -7.41 11.76 13.24
C GLU A 173 -8.24 11.52 11.96
N VAL A 174 -7.78 10.61 11.10
CA VAL A 174 -8.54 10.17 9.92
C VAL A 174 -9.74 9.34 10.35
N LEU A 175 -9.52 8.35 11.23
CA LEU A 175 -10.56 7.44 11.70
C LEU A 175 -11.68 8.18 12.45
N ASP A 176 -11.36 9.24 13.18
CA ASP A 176 -12.34 10.09 13.88
C ASP A 176 -13.28 10.85 12.93
N GLN A 177 -12.88 11.04 11.67
CA GLN A 177 -13.66 11.73 10.63
C GLN A 177 -14.37 10.76 9.68
N VAL A 178 -14.24 9.45 9.89
CA VAL A 178 -14.91 8.43 9.08
C VAL A 178 -16.42 8.47 9.33
N GLN A 179 -17.18 8.32 8.26
CA GLN A 179 -18.64 8.31 8.29
C GLN A 179 -19.18 6.88 8.14
N ASN A 180 -20.40 6.61 8.64
CA ASN A 180 -21.01 5.27 8.62
C ASN A 180 -21.18 4.65 7.22
N ARG A 181 -21.12 5.45 6.15
CA ARG A 181 -21.23 4.97 4.77
C ARG A 181 -19.87 4.72 4.11
N ASP A 182 -18.78 5.06 4.78
CA ASP A 182 -17.43 4.80 4.30
C ASP A 182 -17.08 3.32 4.46
N LEU A 183 -16.19 2.85 3.57
CA LEU A 183 -15.42 1.64 3.79
C LEU A 183 -13.99 2.05 4.14
N VAL A 184 -13.46 1.58 5.26
CA VAL A 184 -12.07 1.82 5.64
C VAL A 184 -11.20 0.62 5.29
N TYR A 185 -10.10 0.84 4.57
CA TYR A 185 -9.06 -0.16 4.36
C TYR A 185 -7.79 0.24 5.11
N LEU A 186 -7.36 -0.62 6.04
CA LEU A 186 -6.20 -0.40 6.90
C LEU A 186 -5.06 -1.33 6.47
N ASP A 187 -3.89 -0.75 6.21
CA ASP A 187 -2.66 -1.49 5.96
C ASP A 187 -1.48 -0.88 6.76
N PRO A 188 -1.56 -0.89 8.10
CA PRO A 188 -0.52 -0.30 8.93
C PRO A 188 0.78 -1.12 8.83
N PRO A 189 1.95 -0.50 9.05
CA PRO A 189 3.22 -1.21 9.15
C PRO A 189 3.17 -2.30 10.24
N TYR A 190 3.56 -3.53 9.87
CA TYR A 190 3.59 -4.66 10.80
C TYR A 190 4.57 -4.46 11.97
N GLN A 191 4.20 -4.92 13.17
CA GLN A 191 5.13 -5.02 14.29
C GLN A 191 6.21 -6.09 14.06
N GLY A 192 7.45 -5.81 14.46
CA GLY A 192 8.62 -6.69 14.23
C GLY A 192 9.28 -6.52 12.86
N VAL A 193 8.68 -5.71 11.99
CA VAL A 193 9.23 -5.26 10.71
C VAL A 193 9.96 -3.91 10.93
N CYS A 194 9.53 -3.08 11.88
CA CYS A 194 10.28 -1.92 12.34
C CYS A 194 11.02 -2.26 13.64
N GLY A 195 12.32 -2.56 13.57
CA GLY A 195 13.17 -2.66 14.76
C GLY A 195 13.54 -1.25 15.26
N HIS A 196 13.87 -1.09 16.54
CA HIS A 196 14.23 0.19 17.18
C HIS A 196 15.40 0.97 16.53
N ARG A 197 16.10 0.38 15.55
CA ARG A 197 17.17 1.03 14.77
C ARG A 197 16.82 1.30 13.30
N ASP A 198 15.69 0.78 12.80
CA ASP A 198 15.28 0.81 11.39
C ASP A 198 13.77 1.07 11.25
N SER A 199 13.39 2.34 11.35
CA SER A 199 12.02 2.80 11.09
C SER A 199 11.75 2.77 9.57
N ARG A 200 11.06 1.73 9.11
CA ARG A 200 10.55 1.62 7.73
C ARG A 200 9.30 2.46 7.49
N TYR A 201 8.60 2.81 8.56
CA TYR A 201 7.54 3.81 8.57
C TYR A 201 8.02 5.06 9.33
N LEU A 202 7.49 6.24 9.01
CA LEU A 202 7.97 7.51 9.57
C LEU A 202 7.90 7.54 11.11
N ALA A 203 6.95 6.80 11.69
CA ALA A 203 6.86 6.52 13.13
C ALA A 203 6.50 5.05 13.38
N GLY A 204 6.84 4.50 14.55
CA GLY A 204 6.30 3.20 14.97
C GLY A 204 4.82 3.32 15.35
N ILE A 205 4.04 2.26 15.17
CA ILE A 205 2.64 2.19 15.62
C ILE A 205 2.55 1.28 16.85
N SER A 206 1.97 1.81 17.92
CA SER A 206 1.64 1.05 19.14
C SER A 206 0.55 0.02 18.81
N PHE A 207 0.75 -1.24 19.24
CA PHE A 207 -0.25 -2.29 19.04
C PHE A 207 -1.55 -1.95 19.76
N ASP A 208 -1.41 -1.46 21.00
CA ASP A 208 -2.55 -1.21 21.87
C ASP A 208 -3.35 -0.03 21.33
N ASP A 209 -2.70 1.03 20.83
CA ASP A 209 -3.36 2.17 20.19
C ASP A 209 -4.10 1.74 18.90
N LEU A 210 -3.52 0.82 18.12
CA LEU A 210 -4.17 0.28 16.93
C LEU A 210 -5.40 -0.56 17.32
N VAL A 211 -5.29 -1.40 18.35
CA VAL A 211 -6.42 -2.21 18.85
C VAL A 211 -7.56 -1.31 19.35
N LEU A 212 -7.25 -0.26 20.12
CA LEU A 212 -8.24 0.70 20.60
C LEU A 212 -8.93 1.43 19.44
N ALA A 213 -8.18 1.86 18.42
CA ALA A 213 -8.76 2.50 17.24
C ALA A 213 -9.70 1.56 16.46
N ILE A 214 -9.32 0.28 16.31
CA ILE A 214 -10.17 -0.73 15.67
C ILE A 214 -11.44 -1.00 16.50
N GLU A 215 -11.31 -1.04 17.83
CA GLU A 215 -12.46 -1.18 18.73
C GLU A 215 -13.45 -0.02 18.56
N GLN A 216 -12.95 1.21 18.47
CA GLN A 216 -13.80 2.39 18.24
C GLN A 216 -14.55 2.32 16.90
N LEU A 217 -13.87 1.88 15.82
CA LEU A 217 -14.53 1.68 14.52
C LEU A 217 -15.66 0.64 14.60
N ASN A 218 -15.43 -0.46 15.31
CA ASN A 218 -16.44 -1.49 15.54
C ASN A 218 -17.64 -0.94 16.33
N GLN A 219 -17.40 -0.19 17.40
CA GLN A 219 -18.45 0.43 18.23
C GLN A 219 -19.28 1.43 17.41
N ASN A 220 -18.64 2.20 16.54
CA ASN A 220 -19.31 3.17 15.67
C ASN A 220 -20.06 2.53 14.48
N GLY A 221 -19.99 1.21 14.32
CA GLY A 221 -20.68 0.53 13.25
C GLY A 221 -20.00 0.67 11.88
N ILE A 222 -18.73 1.08 11.83
CA ILE A 222 -18.01 1.31 10.58
C ILE A 222 -17.65 -0.01 9.89
N ALA A 223 -17.82 -0.07 8.57
CA ALA A 223 -17.33 -1.17 7.77
C ALA A 223 -15.84 -0.98 7.46
N PHE A 224 -15.00 -1.92 7.88
CA PHE A 224 -13.58 -1.89 7.58
C PHE A 224 -12.98 -3.28 7.33
N ALA A 225 -11.84 -3.28 6.64
CA ALA A 225 -10.93 -4.40 6.47
C ALA A 225 -9.51 -3.99 6.84
N ILE A 226 -8.74 -4.89 7.46
CA ILE A 226 -7.35 -4.64 7.86
C ILE A 226 -6.42 -5.78 7.44
N SER A 227 -5.34 -5.45 6.72
CA SER A 227 -4.20 -6.33 6.47
C SER A 227 -3.12 -6.04 7.52
N TYR A 228 -2.78 -7.02 8.38
CA TYR A 228 -1.93 -6.72 9.56
C TYR A 228 -0.85 -7.74 9.91
N ASP A 229 -1.10 -9.02 9.69
CA ASP A 229 -0.14 -10.05 10.06
C ASP A 229 0.07 -11.03 8.90
N GLY A 230 1.09 -11.87 9.02
CA GLY A 230 1.35 -12.85 7.98
C GLY A 230 2.37 -13.89 8.39
N LYS A 231 2.57 -14.83 7.48
CA LYS A 231 3.51 -15.95 7.63
C LYS A 231 4.36 -16.08 6.38
N LEU A 232 5.63 -16.41 6.59
CA LEU A 232 6.55 -16.85 5.56
C LEU A 232 7.16 -18.18 6.01
N GLY A 233 6.68 -19.28 5.44
CA GLY A 233 6.98 -20.62 5.97
C GLY A 233 6.63 -20.69 7.46
N ASN A 234 7.61 -21.01 8.31
CA ASN A 234 7.42 -21.10 9.77
C ASN A 234 7.56 -19.75 10.50
N LYS A 235 7.94 -18.66 9.82
CA LYS A 235 8.11 -17.35 10.44
C LYS A 235 6.79 -16.59 10.43
N THR A 236 6.39 -16.06 11.57
CA THR A 236 5.22 -15.18 11.71
C THR A 236 5.67 -13.73 11.83
N PHE A 237 4.90 -12.81 11.25
CA PHE A 237 5.11 -11.36 11.32
C PHE A 237 3.86 -10.70 11.87
N GLY A 238 4.02 -9.71 12.76
CA GLY A 238 2.90 -9.08 13.45
C GLY A 238 2.33 -9.92 14.59
N LYS A 239 1.52 -9.26 15.43
CA LYS A 239 0.70 -9.92 16.46
C LYS A 239 -0.69 -10.19 15.89
N VAL A 240 -1.27 -11.33 16.23
CA VAL A 240 -2.66 -11.63 15.89
C VAL A 240 -3.57 -10.63 16.61
N LEU A 241 -4.51 -10.02 15.90
CA LEU A 241 -5.48 -9.10 16.51
C LEU A 241 -6.38 -9.83 17.53
N PRO A 242 -6.72 -9.21 18.68
CA PRO A 242 -7.48 -9.85 19.75
C PRO A 242 -8.86 -10.35 19.30
N SER A 243 -9.27 -11.52 19.80
CA SER A 243 -10.60 -12.08 19.55
C SER A 243 -11.75 -11.23 20.11
N SER A 244 -11.47 -10.39 21.11
CA SER A 244 -12.43 -9.41 21.66
C SER A 244 -12.96 -8.44 20.62
N LEU A 245 -12.19 -8.15 19.56
CA LEU A 245 -12.61 -7.30 18.45
C LEU A 245 -13.64 -7.97 17.52
N LYS A 246 -13.90 -9.28 17.69
CA LYS A 246 -14.89 -10.06 16.91
C LYS A 246 -14.68 -9.97 15.38
N LEU A 247 -13.43 -9.78 14.94
CA LEU A 247 -13.10 -9.69 13.53
C LEU A 247 -13.10 -11.07 12.88
N LYS A 248 -13.59 -11.16 11.65
CA LYS A 248 -13.45 -12.37 10.82
C LYS A 248 -12.07 -12.35 10.16
N ARG A 249 -11.20 -13.29 10.56
CA ARG A 249 -9.89 -13.48 9.93
C ARG A 249 -10.00 -14.38 8.68
N ILE A 250 -9.28 -13.99 7.64
CA ILE A 250 -9.10 -14.68 6.36
C ILE A 250 -7.60 -14.76 6.09
N GLU A 251 -7.10 -15.91 5.66
CA GLU A 251 -5.72 -16.06 5.19
C GLU A 251 -5.66 -15.96 3.67
N ILE A 252 -4.74 -15.14 3.14
CA ILE A 252 -4.53 -14.92 1.70
C ILE A 252 -3.14 -15.42 1.33
N GLU A 253 -3.07 -16.49 0.54
CA GLU A 253 -1.84 -17.03 -0.02
C GLU A 253 -1.42 -16.22 -1.26
N LEU A 254 -0.31 -15.50 -1.13
CA LEU A 254 0.26 -14.69 -2.21
C LEU A 254 1.28 -15.44 -3.07
N GLY A 255 1.47 -16.73 -2.81
CA GLY A 255 2.39 -17.60 -3.52
C GLY A 255 3.83 -17.50 -3.01
N ARG A 256 4.79 -17.95 -3.83
CA ARG A 256 6.21 -18.05 -3.46
C ARG A 256 6.81 -16.68 -3.16
N SER A 257 7.52 -16.58 -2.04
CA SER A 257 8.23 -15.36 -1.64
C SER A 257 9.43 -15.12 -2.54
N SER A 258 9.45 -13.97 -3.22
CA SER A 258 10.60 -13.57 -4.03
C SER A 258 11.89 -13.47 -3.20
N GLN A 259 11.79 -13.13 -1.90
CA GLN A 259 12.96 -13.10 -1.02
C GLN A 259 13.46 -14.50 -0.67
N ALA A 260 12.55 -15.44 -0.40
CA ALA A 260 12.93 -16.83 -0.14
C ALA A 260 13.55 -17.46 -1.39
N THR A 261 12.98 -17.22 -2.57
CA THR A 261 13.52 -17.71 -3.85
C THR A 261 14.92 -17.16 -4.12
N LEU A 262 15.17 -15.87 -3.83
CA LEU A 262 16.52 -15.28 -3.94
C LEU A 262 17.54 -15.92 -2.98
N LEU A 263 17.08 -16.53 -1.89
CA LEU A 263 17.90 -17.26 -0.92
C LEU A 263 17.90 -18.78 -1.15
N GLY A 264 17.37 -19.25 -2.29
CA GLY A 264 17.30 -20.67 -2.65
C GLY A 264 16.30 -21.47 -1.83
N ARG A 265 15.32 -20.83 -1.20
CA ARG A 265 14.29 -21.46 -0.35
C ARG A 265 12.93 -21.44 -1.02
N GLU A 266 12.14 -22.48 -0.79
CA GLU A 266 10.74 -22.56 -1.21
C GLU A 266 9.81 -22.22 -0.04
N GLU A 267 9.55 -20.93 0.18
CA GLU A 267 8.62 -20.47 1.22
C GLU A 267 7.46 -19.68 0.59
N THR A 268 6.23 -20.00 1.02
CA THR A 268 5.01 -19.32 0.60
C THR A 268 4.69 -18.16 1.54
N THR A 269 4.23 -17.04 0.97
CA THR A 269 3.77 -15.88 1.74
C THR A 269 2.26 -15.97 1.95
N VAL A 270 1.83 -15.90 3.21
CA VAL A 270 0.42 -15.82 3.60
C VAL A 270 0.21 -14.53 4.37
N GLU A 271 -0.79 -13.73 4.01
CA GLU A 271 -1.19 -12.52 4.73
C GLU A 271 -2.57 -12.71 5.36
N SER A 272 -2.79 -12.19 6.55
CA SER A 272 -4.11 -12.17 7.16
C SER A 272 -4.84 -10.88 6.82
N LEU A 273 -6.07 -11.06 6.33
CA LEU A 273 -7.07 -10.01 6.18
C LEU A 273 -8.13 -10.20 7.26
N TYR A 274 -8.42 -9.16 8.01
CA TYR A 274 -9.46 -9.16 9.03
C TYR A 274 -10.61 -8.26 8.59
N LEU A 275 -11.84 -8.75 8.72
CA LEU A 275 -13.05 -8.03 8.38
C LEU A 275 -13.82 -7.66 9.64
N SER A 276 -14.28 -6.42 9.71
CA SER A 276 -15.23 -5.96 10.72
C SER A 276 -16.55 -6.76 10.68
N PRO A 277 -17.29 -6.86 11.79
CA PRO A 277 -18.60 -7.49 11.80
C PRO A 277 -19.57 -6.88 10.76
N ASN A 278 -19.56 -5.55 10.58
CA ASN A 278 -20.45 -4.88 9.62
C ASN A 278 -20.10 -5.19 8.17
N LEU A 279 -18.81 -5.34 7.85
CA LEU A 279 -18.38 -5.78 6.53
C LEU A 279 -18.67 -7.28 6.31
N SER A 280 -18.48 -8.12 7.32
CA SER A 280 -18.74 -9.56 7.17
C SER A 280 -20.21 -9.91 7.01
N ARG A 281 -21.14 -9.09 7.52
CA ARG A 281 -22.59 -9.32 7.41
C ARG A 281 -23.10 -9.23 5.96
N SER A 282 -22.41 -8.48 5.10
CA SER A 282 -22.77 -8.40 3.68
C SER A 282 -22.29 -9.61 2.86
N LEU A 283 -21.51 -10.53 3.45
CA LEU A 283 -21.09 -11.76 2.81
C LEU A 283 -22.07 -12.89 3.12
N THR A 284 -22.48 -13.65 2.10
CA THR A 284 -23.34 -14.82 2.29
C THR A 284 -22.63 -15.90 3.10
N SER A 285 -23.39 -16.79 3.73
CA SER A 285 -22.86 -17.93 4.49
C SER A 285 -22.03 -18.89 3.63
N TYR A 286 -22.30 -18.96 2.32
CA TYR A 286 -21.51 -19.72 1.34
C TYR A 286 -20.17 -19.06 1.03
N GLU A 287 -20.18 -17.74 0.76
CA GLU A 287 -18.95 -16.96 0.57
C GLU A 287 -18.08 -17.04 1.82
N MET A 288 -18.65 -16.87 3.02
CA MET A 288 -17.90 -16.94 4.28
C MET A 288 -17.21 -18.29 4.55
N LYS A 289 -17.72 -19.42 4.05
CA LYS A 289 -17.08 -20.75 4.19
C LYS A 289 -15.93 -20.96 3.20
N GLN A 290 -16.03 -20.40 2.00
CA GLN A 290 -14.96 -20.43 0.99
C GLN A 290 -13.81 -19.47 1.33
N LEU A 291 -14.10 -18.42 2.10
CA LEU A 291 -13.17 -17.32 2.37
C LEU A 291 -12.22 -17.52 3.55
N SER A 292 -12.22 -18.64 4.29
CA SER A 292 -11.23 -18.82 5.36
C SER A 292 -9.79 -18.87 4.83
N TYR A 293 -9.62 -19.24 3.56
CA TYR A 293 -8.36 -19.28 2.85
C TYR A 293 -8.56 -18.90 1.37
N ILE A 294 -7.79 -17.95 0.86
CA ILE A 294 -7.82 -17.54 -0.55
C ILE A 294 -6.42 -17.75 -1.14
N GLY A 295 -6.29 -18.56 -2.19
CA GLY A 295 -4.98 -18.87 -2.77
C GLY A 295 -4.97 -19.04 -4.28
N SER A 296 -3.78 -19.29 -4.82
CA SER A 296 -3.55 -19.44 -6.27
C SER A 296 -4.17 -20.71 -6.90
N GLN A 297 -4.73 -21.60 -6.08
CA GLN A 297 -5.26 -22.92 -6.50
C GLN A 297 -6.79 -23.01 -6.64
N THR A 298 -7.54 -21.92 -6.78
CA THR A 298 -8.93 -22.04 -7.24
C THR A 298 -8.93 -22.35 -8.74
N LYS A 299 -8.69 -23.63 -9.08
CA LYS A 299 -8.92 -24.19 -10.42
C LYS A 299 -10.34 -23.84 -10.85
N GLN A 300 -10.48 -23.48 -12.12
CA GLN A 300 -11.74 -23.47 -12.85
C GLN A 300 -12.65 -24.60 -12.38
N LEU A 301 -13.77 -24.25 -11.76
CA LEU A 301 -14.95 -25.09 -11.85
C LEU A 301 -15.43 -24.96 -13.30
N THR A 302 -14.90 -25.80 -14.18
CA THR A 302 -15.60 -26.22 -15.40
C THR A 302 -16.94 -26.79 -14.95
N LEU A 303 -18.01 -26.02 -15.14
CA LEU A 303 -19.35 -26.57 -15.24
C LEU A 303 -19.50 -27.07 -16.68
N PHE A 304 -19.88 -28.34 -16.80
CA PHE A 304 -20.23 -29.00 -18.05
C PHE A 304 -21.44 -28.34 -18.71
#